data_AF-A0A9N9CK77-F1
#
_entry.id   AF-A0A9N9CK77-F1
#
_cell.length_a   1.000
_cell.length_b   1.000
_cell.length_c   1.000
_cell.angle_alpha   90.00
_cell.angle_beta   90.00
_cell.angle_gamma   90.00
#
_symmetry.space_group_name_H-M   'P 1'
#
loop_
_entity.id
_entity.type
_entity.pdbx_description
1 polymer ?
#
loop_
_entity_poly.entity_id
_entity_poly.type
_entity_poly.pdbx_seq_one_letter_code
_entity_poly.pdbx_strand_id
1 'polypeptide(L)'
;MNQSNYPNYYHPQNSVSPPPLQHPIPTHPPIQMHDPPTVSPSPPAHGMQYQPSPGFNPPWGLNDATTQMGMQFGRTAFMAGINNSYVANKIKLVLFPWRHRRWSRLVKRSEENGQMEGYKPPRDDIICPDLYIPAMGLVTYVLLTGIVSGTQRNKFHPEILGVNATSALLLMVLELAFIKIGCYLINITSETQILDLLAYSGYKFIGIIVTMIVSLIAPFWVVVGTFFYAAFANGFFLLRSLRYIVIPDSTTTVNPQPQRKRRINFLFLVASLQVILMYLLIK
;
A
#
# COMPACT_ATOMS: atom_id res chain seq x y z
N MET A 1 44.73 40.48 48.55
CA MET A 1 43.93 39.69 47.58
C MET A 1 42.63 40.47 47.32
N ASN A 2 42.35 40.70 46.04
CA ASN A 2 41.17 41.40 45.50
C ASN A 2 39.84 40.95 46.11
N GLN A 3 39.00 41.90 46.53
CA GLN A 3 37.69 42.15 45.90
C GLN A 3 37.09 43.47 46.40
N SER A 4 36.40 44.14 45.49
CA SER A 4 36.22 45.58 45.41
C SER A 4 34.90 46.10 46.01
N ASN A 5 35.03 47.29 46.58
CA ASN A 5 34.08 48.25 47.15
C ASN A 5 32.79 48.61 46.37
N TYR A 6 31.68 48.67 47.14
CA TYR A 6 30.63 49.72 47.27
C TYR A 6 29.77 50.21 46.07
N PRO A 7 28.65 50.96 46.30
CA PRO A 7 27.57 50.80 47.29
C PRO A 7 26.15 50.99 46.68
N ASN A 8 25.15 50.70 47.53
CA ASN A 8 23.71 50.93 47.35
C ASN A 8 23.40 52.45 47.23
N TYR A 9 22.59 52.85 46.25
CA TYR A 9 21.99 54.20 46.19
C TYR A 9 20.47 54.11 46.18
N TYR A 10 19.85 54.64 47.23
CA TYR A 10 18.46 55.08 47.25
C TYR A 10 18.41 56.58 46.95
N HIS A 11 17.48 57.01 46.09
CA HIS A 11 16.86 58.34 46.20
C HIS A 11 15.39 58.25 45.72
N PRO A 12 14.43 58.86 46.44
CA PRO A 12 13.00 58.79 46.15
C PRO A 12 12.50 60.02 45.37
N GLN A 13 11.38 59.92 44.66
CA GLN A 13 10.56 61.10 44.34
C GLN A 13 9.10 60.77 44.01
N ASN A 14 8.21 61.19 44.90
CA ASN A 14 6.77 61.34 44.72
C ASN A 14 6.47 62.44 43.68
N SER A 15 5.44 62.26 42.84
CA SER A 15 4.54 63.38 42.48
C SER A 15 3.29 62.93 41.74
N VAL A 16 2.18 63.44 42.26
CA VAL A 16 0.76 63.31 41.92
C VAL A 16 0.40 63.84 40.51
N SER A 17 -0.67 63.29 39.93
CA SER A 17 -1.23 63.49 38.57
C SER A 17 -1.80 64.89 38.24
N PRO A 18 -1.94 65.23 36.94
CA PRO A 18 -2.97 66.15 36.42
C PRO A 18 -4.04 65.46 35.50
N PRO A 19 -5.14 66.16 35.15
CA PRO A 19 -6.49 65.60 34.87
C PRO A 19 -6.80 65.31 33.37
N PRO A 20 -7.97 64.74 33.01
CA PRO A 20 -8.20 64.16 31.69
C PRO A 20 -8.66 65.18 30.64
N LEU A 21 -8.26 64.98 29.38
CA LEU A 21 -8.78 65.73 28.23
C LEU A 21 -9.97 65.00 27.61
N GLN A 22 -11.10 65.71 27.53
CA GLN A 22 -12.36 65.25 26.91
C GLN A 22 -12.29 65.36 25.38
N HIS A 23 -12.77 64.32 24.69
CA HIS A 23 -12.94 64.31 23.24
C HIS A 23 -14.37 64.73 22.84
N PRO A 24 -14.57 65.39 21.68
CA PRO A 24 -15.90 65.87 21.24
C PRO A 24 -16.88 64.74 20.88
N ILE A 25 -18.17 64.99 21.10
CA ILE A 25 -19.29 64.11 20.78
C ILE A 25 -19.65 64.23 19.29
N PRO A 26 -19.67 63.14 18.50
CA PRO A 26 -20.17 63.18 17.12
C PRO A 26 -21.70 63.34 17.05
N THR A 27 -22.16 64.37 16.34
CA THR A 27 -23.57 64.70 16.09
C THR A 27 -24.03 64.18 14.72
N HIS A 28 -24.35 62.90 14.59
CA HIS A 28 -25.06 62.34 13.42
C HIS A 28 -25.93 61.13 13.80
N PRO A 29 -27.13 60.98 13.22
CA PRO A 29 -28.07 59.88 13.53
C PRO A 29 -27.53 58.51 13.09
N PRO A 30 -27.98 57.41 13.72
CA PRO A 30 -27.41 56.08 13.51
C PRO A 30 -27.73 55.57 12.11
N ILE A 31 -26.71 55.42 11.27
CA ILE A 31 -26.83 54.64 10.03
C ILE A 31 -26.71 53.16 10.44
N GLN A 32 -27.77 52.39 10.21
CA GLN A 32 -27.77 50.93 10.35
C GLN A 32 -26.73 50.33 9.41
N MET A 33 -25.56 49.98 9.93
CA MET A 33 -24.66 49.06 9.25
C MET A 33 -25.20 47.65 9.46
N HIS A 34 -25.50 46.99 8.34
CA HIS A 34 -25.78 45.57 8.27
C HIS A 34 -24.55 44.83 8.83
N ASP A 35 -24.72 44.04 9.90
CA ASP A 35 -23.62 43.28 10.47
C ASP A 35 -23.02 42.36 9.40
N PRO A 36 -21.71 42.43 9.10
CA PRO A 36 -21.04 41.30 8.50
C PRO A 36 -21.07 40.15 9.53
N PRO A 37 -21.42 38.92 9.13
CA PRO A 37 -21.46 37.81 10.08
C PRO A 37 -20.10 37.67 10.74
N THR A 38 -20.14 37.58 12.07
CA THR A 38 -19.02 37.22 12.94
C THR A 38 -18.25 36.06 12.32
N VAL A 39 -16.98 36.31 11.98
CA VAL A 39 -16.05 35.24 11.61
C VAL A 39 -15.79 34.43 12.87
N SER A 40 -16.57 33.36 13.04
CA SER A 40 -16.28 32.28 13.95
C SER A 40 -14.86 31.77 13.66
N PRO A 41 -14.01 31.53 14.69
CA PRO A 41 -12.73 30.89 14.44
C PRO A 41 -12.97 29.53 13.78
N SER A 42 -12.38 29.35 12.61
CA SER A 42 -12.41 28.11 11.84
C SER A 42 -12.06 26.92 12.74
N PRO A 43 -12.87 25.84 12.77
CA PRO A 43 -12.50 24.66 13.53
C PRO A 43 -11.23 24.05 12.94
N PRO A 44 -10.32 23.50 13.77
CA PRO A 44 -9.15 22.80 13.29
C PRO A 44 -9.60 21.66 12.37
N ALA A 45 -8.97 21.53 11.20
CA ALA A 45 -9.27 20.53 10.18
C ALA A 45 -9.13 19.11 10.75
N HIS A 46 -10.19 18.61 11.36
CA HIS A 46 -10.34 17.21 11.71
C HIS A 46 -10.60 16.48 10.40
N GLY A 47 -9.78 15.46 10.12
CA GLY A 47 -10.00 14.57 8.99
C GLY A 47 -11.44 14.09 8.98
N MET A 48 -12.06 14.09 7.79
CA MET A 48 -13.45 13.66 7.58
C MET A 48 -13.64 12.20 8.04
N GLN A 49 -13.98 12.03 9.32
CA GLN A 49 -14.47 10.79 9.88
C GLN A 49 -15.96 10.70 9.52
N TYR A 50 -16.25 10.05 8.40
CA TYR A 50 -17.61 9.68 8.05
C TYR A 50 -18.13 8.68 9.09
N GLN A 51 -18.92 9.16 10.05
CA GLN A 51 -19.73 8.33 10.93
C GLN A 51 -21.01 7.96 10.18
N PRO A 52 -21.37 6.67 10.01
CA PRO A 52 -22.58 6.33 9.29
C PRO A 52 -23.81 6.73 10.13
N SER A 53 -24.73 7.50 9.55
CA SER A 53 -26.07 7.64 10.11
C SER A 53 -26.74 6.27 10.12
N PRO A 54 -27.26 5.80 11.27
CA PRO A 54 -27.97 4.53 11.33
C PRO A 54 -29.30 4.68 10.58
N GLY A 55 -29.44 4.00 9.43
CA GLY A 55 -30.71 3.89 8.71
C GLY A 55 -30.72 4.22 7.22
N PHE A 56 -29.58 4.40 6.55
CA PHE A 56 -29.59 4.60 5.09
C PHE A 56 -29.65 3.26 4.34
N ASN A 57 -30.86 2.88 3.90
CA ASN A 57 -31.07 1.74 3.02
C ASN A 57 -30.95 2.21 1.55
N PRO A 58 -29.96 1.76 0.76
CA PRO A 58 -29.83 2.18 -0.63
C PRO A 58 -31.05 1.72 -1.46
N PRO A 59 -31.48 2.47 -2.50
CA PRO A 59 -32.68 2.15 -3.30
C PRO A 59 -32.64 0.78 -4.00
N TRP A 60 -31.46 0.16 -4.10
CA TRP A 60 -31.20 -1.08 -4.84
C TRP A 60 -31.13 -2.33 -3.96
N GLY A 61 -31.61 -2.29 -2.71
CA GLY A 61 -31.72 -3.49 -1.85
C GLY A 61 -30.40 -4.21 -1.57
N LEU A 62 -29.26 -3.54 -1.76
CA LEU A 62 -27.94 -4.09 -1.48
C LEU A 62 -27.71 -4.10 0.04
N ASN A 63 -27.44 -5.29 0.58
CA ASN A 63 -27.20 -5.53 2.00
C ASN A 63 -25.98 -4.76 2.55
N ASP A 64 -25.99 -4.50 3.87
CA ASP A 64 -24.97 -3.72 4.58
C ASP A 64 -23.55 -4.25 4.37
N ALA A 65 -23.39 -5.56 4.18
CA ALA A 65 -22.09 -6.17 3.90
C ALA A 65 -21.50 -5.78 2.55
N THR A 66 -22.30 -5.75 1.47
CA THR A 66 -21.83 -5.36 0.14
C THR A 66 -21.58 -3.86 0.06
N THR A 67 -22.40 -3.05 0.74
CA THR A 67 -22.21 -1.60 0.87
C THR A 67 -20.96 -1.28 1.69
N GLN A 68 -20.71 -1.99 2.80
CA GLN A 68 -19.48 -1.86 3.57
C GLN A 68 -18.26 -2.28 2.74
N MET A 69 -18.32 -3.39 2.02
CA MET A 69 -17.23 -3.84 1.15
C MET A 69 -16.95 -2.82 0.04
N GLY A 70 -18.00 -2.35 -0.64
CA GLY A 70 -17.95 -1.29 -1.66
C GLY A 70 -17.36 0.02 -1.13
N MET A 71 -17.72 0.43 0.09
CA MET A 71 -17.16 1.60 0.75
C MET A 71 -15.70 1.41 1.17
N GLN A 72 -15.27 0.20 1.57
CA GLN A 72 -13.85 -0.09 1.83
C GLN A 72 -13.02 -0.05 0.54
N PHE A 73 -13.57 -0.55 -0.58
CA PHE A 73 -12.97 -0.41 -1.91
C PHE A 73 -12.91 1.05 -2.35
N GLY A 74 -13.98 1.83 -2.13
CA GLY A 74 -14.03 3.25 -2.47
C GLY A 74 -13.06 4.09 -1.64
N ARG A 75 -12.95 3.83 -0.33
CA ARG A 75 -11.99 4.50 0.56
C ARG A 75 -10.54 4.20 0.19
N THR A 76 -10.22 2.94 -0.12
CA THR A 76 -8.86 2.57 -0.54
C THR A 76 -8.52 3.13 -1.93
N ALA A 77 -9.46 3.14 -2.87
CA ALA A 77 -9.26 3.72 -4.20
C ALA A 77 -9.11 5.25 -4.17
N PHE A 78 -9.92 5.97 -3.36
CA PHE A 78 -9.85 7.43 -3.25
C PHE A 78 -8.64 7.92 -2.44
N MET A 79 -8.18 7.15 -1.45
CA MET A 79 -6.97 7.47 -0.67
C MET A 79 -5.67 6.99 -1.32
N ALA A 80 -5.74 6.02 -2.24
CA ALA A 80 -4.64 5.61 -3.08
C ALA A 80 -4.50 6.58 -4.26
N GLY A 81 -3.92 7.75 -4.01
CA GLY A 81 -3.27 8.51 -5.07
C GLY A 81 -2.12 7.65 -5.62
N ILE A 82 -2.43 6.72 -6.54
CA ILE A 82 -1.45 5.88 -7.22
C ILE A 82 -0.68 6.80 -8.15
N ASN A 83 0.41 7.34 -7.64
CA ASN A 83 1.32 8.15 -8.43
C ASN A 83 2.16 7.23 -9.33
N ASN A 84 2.55 7.71 -10.52
CA ASN A 84 3.47 6.98 -11.39
C ASN A 84 4.80 6.65 -10.68
N SER A 85 5.21 7.50 -9.74
CA SER A 85 6.37 7.27 -8.88
C SER A 85 6.20 6.04 -7.96
N TYR A 86 5.01 5.81 -7.42
CA TYR A 86 4.70 4.60 -6.63
C TYR A 86 4.86 3.34 -7.48
N VAL A 87 4.26 3.34 -8.67
CA VAL A 87 4.31 2.20 -9.59
C VAL A 87 5.74 1.89 -10.01
N ALA A 88 6.52 2.91 -10.41
CA ALA A 88 7.92 2.75 -10.79
C ALA A 88 8.78 2.18 -9.65
N ASN A 89 8.60 2.71 -8.43
CA ASN A 89 9.31 2.22 -7.25
C ASN A 89 8.94 0.78 -6.92
N LYS A 90 7.67 0.40 -7.09
CA LYS A 90 7.20 -0.95 -6.84
C LYS A 90 7.65 -1.95 -7.91
N ILE A 91 7.65 -1.57 -9.18
CA ILE A 91 8.25 -2.40 -10.25
C ILE A 91 9.73 -2.64 -9.95
N LYS A 92 10.47 -1.59 -9.54
CA LYS A 92 11.87 -1.72 -9.13
C LYS A 92 12.04 -2.64 -7.93
N LEU A 93 11.12 -2.62 -6.97
CA LEU A 93 11.13 -3.53 -5.82
C LEU A 93 10.93 -4.98 -6.24
N VAL A 94 9.99 -5.26 -7.15
CA VAL A 94 9.69 -6.63 -7.63
C VAL A 94 10.83 -7.18 -8.50
N LEU A 95 11.42 -6.34 -9.35
CA LEU A 95 12.54 -6.75 -10.23
C LEU A 95 13.86 -6.86 -9.47
N PHE A 96 14.10 -5.98 -8.48
CA PHE A 96 15.33 -5.95 -7.70
C PHE A 96 15.05 -6.08 -6.19
N PRO A 97 14.47 -7.20 -5.75
CA PRO A 97 14.07 -7.34 -4.35
C PRO A 97 15.28 -7.32 -3.42
N TRP A 98 16.44 -7.77 -3.89
CA TRP A 98 17.68 -7.83 -3.09
C TRP A 98 18.16 -6.45 -2.63
N ARG A 99 17.77 -5.37 -3.32
CA ARG A 99 18.18 -4.00 -2.97
C ARG A 99 17.39 -3.44 -1.79
N HIS A 100 16.23 -4.01 -1.48
CA HIS A 100 15.31 -3.49 -0.49
C HIS A 100 15.63 -4.00 0.93
N ARG A 101 15.75 -3.09 1.89
CA ARG A 101 16.14 -3.43 3.27
C ARG A 101 14.97 -3.51 4.27
N ARG A 102 13.82 -2.90 4.00
CA ARG A 102 12.70 -2.77 4.97
C ARG A 102 11.45 -3.55 4.53
N TRP A 103 11.44 -4.85 4.75
CA TRP A 103 10.34 -5.74 4.33
C TRP A 103 9.14 -5.78 5.30
N SER A 104 9.06 -4.84 6.24
CA SER A 104 8.00 -4.78 7.24
C SER A 104 6.99 -3.70 6.84
N ARG A 105 5.69 -4.03 6.86
CA ARG A 105 4.63 -3.05 6.62
C ARG A 105 4.67 -1.98 7.71
N LEU A 106 4.43 -0.73 7.30
CA LEU A 106 4.39 0.38 8.23
C LEU A 106 3.01 0.44 8.88
N VAL A 107 2.98 0.22 10.20
CA VAL A 107 1.77 0.39 11.01
C VAL A 107 1.51 1.89 11.19
N LYS A 108 0.29 2.33 10.91
CA LYS A 108 -0.24 3.64 11.28
C LYS A 108 -0.55 3.61 12.77
N ARG A 109 0.19 4.40 13.55
CA ARG A 109 -0.08 4.63 14.98
C ARG A 109 -0.89 5.91 15.12
N SER A 110 -1.90 5.89 15.98
CA SER A 110 -2.70 7.07 16.34
C SER A 110 -1.79 8.16 16.91
N GLU A 111 -1.94 9.40 16.43
CA GLU A 111 -1.16 10.54 16.95
C GLU A 111 -1.59 10.93 18.38
N GLU A 112 -2.80 10.56 18.80
CA GLU A 112 -3.37 10.93 20.09
C GLU A 112 -3.01 9.96 21.22
N ASN A 113 -2.96 8.64 20.95
CA ASN A 113 -2.75 7.60 21.98
C ASN A 113 -1.62 6.61 21.65
N GLY A 114 -0.92 6.75 20.52
CA GLY A 114 0.13 5.82 20.09
C GLY A 114 -0.35 4.39 19.76
N GLN A 115 -1.66 4.12 19.88
CA GLN A 115 -2.28 2.83 19.62
C GLN A 115 -2.24 2.48 18.12
N MET A 116 -2.17 1.19 17.81
CA MET A 116 -2.15 0.67 16.44
C MET A 116 -3.53 0.80 15.81
N GLU A 117 -3.71 1.74 14.86
CA GLU A 117 -4.98 1.96 14.17
C GLU A 117 -5.12 1.16 12.87
N GLY A 118 -4.00 0.68 12.32
CA GLY A 118 -4.01 -0.12 11.08
C GLY A 118 -2.69 -0.01 10.31
N TYR A 119 -2.68 -0.43 9.05
CA TYR A 119 -1.53 -0.27 8.16
C TYR A 119 -1.60 1.05 7.39
N LYS A 120 -0.43 1.61 7.06
CA LYS A 120 -0.36 2.81 6.23
C LYS A 120 -0.88 2.54 4.81
N PRO A 121 -1.54 3.52 4.16
CA PRO A 121 -2.05 3.36 2.80
C PRO A 121 -0.91 3.19 1.79
N PRO A 122 -1.17 2.64 0.59
CA PRO A 122 -0.15 2.32 -0.43
C PRO A 122 0.79 3.48 -0.79
N ARG A 123 0.31 4.74 -0.71
CA ARG A 123 1.15 5.93 -0.93
C ARG A 123 2.34 6.04 0.04
N ASP A 124 2.16 5.56 1.28
CA ASP A 124 3.12 5.71 2.38
C ASP A 124 3.82 4.37 2.71
N ASP A 125 3.34 3.25 2.15
CA ASP A 125 3.91 1.91 2.34
C ASP A 125 4.04 1.15 1.01
N ILE A 126 5.27 1.09 0.49
CA ILE A 126 5.61 0.37 -0.73
C ILE A 126 5.45 -1.16 -0.63
N ILE A 127 5.38 -1.72 0.58
CA ILE A 127 5.21 -3.16 0.83
C ILE A 127 3.72 -3.55 0.91
N CYS A 128 2.82 -2.56 0.96
CA CYS A 128 1.37 -2.78 0.93
C CYS A 128 0.98 -3.55 -0.35
N PRO A 129 0.25 -4.68 -0.28
CA PRO A 129 -0.22 -5.40 -1.45
C PRO A 129 -1.27 -4.54 -2.16
N ASP A 130 -1.05 -4.33 -3.45
CA ASP A 130 -1.99 -3.67 -4.32
C ASP A 130 -2.38 -4.62 -5.44
N LEU A 131 -3.67 -4.61 -5.81
CA LEU A 131 -4.17 -5.41 -6.91
C LEU A 131 -4.00 -4.70 -8.26
N TYR A 132 -3.76 -3.40 -8.25
CA TYR A 132 -3.61 -2.59 -9.47
C TYR A 132 -2.45 -3.07 -10.33
N ILE A 133 -1.25 -3.24 -9.78
CA ILE A 133 -0.08 -3.64 -10.56
C ILE A 133 -0.22 -5.07 -11.12
N PRO A 134 -0.65 -6.09 -10.33
CA PRO A 134 -0.97 -7.42 -10.85
C PRO A 134 -2.03 -7.42 -11.95
N ALA A 135 -3.10 -6.64 -11.80
CA ALA A 135 -4.16 -6.55 -12.80
C ALA A 135 -3.65 -5.92 -14.11
N MET A 136 -2.93 -4.80 -14.02
CA MET A 136 -2.30 -4.17 -15.18
C MET A 136 -1.23 -5.08 -15.81
N GLY A 137 -0.50 -5.83 -15.00
CA GLY A 137 0.47 -6.82 -15.45
C GLY A 137 -0.17 -7.96 -16.25
N LEU A 138 -1.31 -8.49 -15.80
CA LEU A 138 -2.07 -9.51 -16.54
C LEU A 138 -2.50 -8.99 -17.91
N VAL A 139 -3.09 -7.79 -17.98
CA VAL A 139 -3.51 -7.18 -19.26
C VAL A 139 -2.32 -7.00 -20.18
N THR A 140 -1.21 -6.46 -19.67
CA THR A 140 0.02 -6.24 -20.44
C THR A 140 0.62 -7.56 -20.95
N TYR A 141 0.62 -8.61 -20.12
CA TYR A 141 1.06 -9.94 -20.52
C TYR A 141 0.24 -10.46 -21.69
N VAL A 142 -1.09 -10.39 -21.62
CA VAL A 142 -1.98 -10.85 -22.70
C VAL A 142 -1.71 -10.07 -23.99
N LEU A 143 -1.56 -8.75 -23.94
CA LEU A 143 -1.24 -7.97 -25.14
C LEU A 143 0.13 -8.34 -25.72
N LEU A 144 1.12 -8.55 -24.87
CA LEU A 144 2.48 -8.86 -25.27
C LEU A 144 2.61 -10.27 -25.88
N THR A 145 1.81 -11.26 -25.43
CA THR A 145 1.77 -12.57 -26.09
C THR A 145 1.24 -12.48 -27.52
N GLY A 146 0.29 -11.59 -27.79
CA GLY A 146 -0.17 -11.27 -29.14
C GLY A 146 0.94 -10.69 -30.00
N ILE A 147 1.67 -9.69 -29.48
CA ILE A 147 2.78 -9.04 -30.18
C ILE A 147 3.90 -10.04 -30.49
N VAL A 148 4.35 -10.82 -29.49
CA VAL A 148 5.40 -11.82 -29.68
C VAL A 148 4.98 -12.88 -30.70
N SER A 149 3.73 -13.35 -30.65
CA SER A 149 3.21 -14.33 -31.62
C SER A 149 3.12 -13.77 -33.04
N GLY A 150 2.74 -12.49 -33.19
CA GLY A 150 2.69 -11.80 -34.47
C GLY A 150 4.09 -11.59 -35.07
N THR A 151 5.03 -11.05 -34.29
CA THR A 151 6.36 -10.67 -34.78
C THR A 151 7.29 -11.87 -34.99
N GLN A 152 7.30 -12.84 -34.08
CA GLN A 152 8.26 -13.96 -34.15
C GLN A 152 7.74 -15.16 -34.95
N ARG A 153 6.43 -15.42 -34.92
CA ARG A 153 5.85 -16.64 -35.52
C ARG A 153 5.12 -16.37 -36.84
N ASN A 154 4.99 -15.11 -37.27
CA ASN A 154 4.27 -14.67 -38.48
C ASN A 154 2.88 -15.32 -38.66
N LYS A 155 2.26 -15.75 -37.55
CA LYS A 155 1.01 -16.53 -37.51
C LYS A 155 0.17 -16.04 -36.34
N PHE A 156 -0.19 -14.76 -36.38
CA PHE A 156 -1.11 -14.21 -35.41
C PHE A 156 -2.49 -14.84 -35.58
N HIS A 157 -2.94 -15.54 -34.54
CA HIS A 157 -4.31 -16.01 -34.42
C HIS A 157 -4.90 -15.34 -33.16
N PRO A 158 -6.08 -14.71 -33.24
CA PRO A 158 -6.67 -14.00 -32.10
C PRO A 158 -7.00 -14.94 -30.93
N GLU A 159 -7.14 -16.24 -31.20
CA GLU A 159 -7.39 -17.27 -30.18
C GLU A 159 -6.24 -17.39 -29.16
N ILE A 160 -5.00 -17.11 -29.55
CA ILE A 160 -3.82 -17.21 -28.67
C ILE A 160 -3.94 -16.24 -27.48
N LEU A 161 -4.54 -15.07 -27.69
CA LEU A 161 -4.80 -14.08 -26.64
C LEU A 161 -5.74 -14.66 -25.58
N GLY A 162 -6.85 -15.26 -26.02
CA GLY A 162 -7.87 -15.83 -25.15
C GLY A 162 -7.37 -17.07 -24.40
N VAL A 163 -6.66 -17.97 -25.09
CA VAL A 163 -6.08 -19.19 -24.49
C VAL A 163 -5.04 -18.82 -23.44
N ASN A 164 -4.14 -17.87 -23.73
CA ASN A 164 -3.11 -17.44 -22.77
C ASN A 164 -3.72 -16.66 -21.59
N ALA A 165 -4.71 -15.81 -21.83
CA ALA A 165 -5.42 -15.09 -20.78
C ALA A 165 -6.13 -16.07 -19.82
N THR A 166 -6.89 -17.01 -20.37
CA THR A 166 -7.64 -18.01 -19.60
C THR A 166 -6.69 -18.94 -18.83
N SER A 167 -5.60 -19.37 -19.47
CA SER A 167 -4.57 -20.19 -18.82
C SER A 167 -3.88 -19.44 -17.68
N ALA A 168 -3.56 -18.16 -17.87
CA ALA A 168 -2.97 -17.33 -16.83
C ALA A 168 -3.92 -17.14 -15.64
N LEU A 169 -5.20 -16.89 -15.89
CA LEU A 169 -6.24 -16.79 -14.84
C LEU A 169 -6.41 -18.12 -14.11
N LEU A 170 -6.49 -19.24 -14.83
CA LEU A 170 -6.62 -20.57 -14.24
C LEU A 170 -5.42 -20.90 -13.34
N LEU A 171 -4.20 -20.67 -13.81
CA LEU A 171 -2.99 -20.90 -13.03
C LEU A 171 -2.89 -19.98 -11.81
N MET A 172 -3.39 -18.75 -11.90
CA MET A 172 -3.47 -17.82 -10.76
C MET A 172 -4.46 -18.30 -9.70
N VAL A 173 -5.65 -18.78 -10.10
CA VAL A 173 -6.65 -19.35 -9.19
C VAL A 173 -6.15 -20.64 -8.54
N LEU A 174 -5.52 -21.52 -9.32
CA LEU A 174 -4.97 -22.79 -8.82
C LEU A 174 -3.86 -22.52 -7.79
N GLU A 175 -2.99 -21.55 -8.05
CA GLU A 175 -1.95 -21.14 -7.11
C GLU A 175 -2.53 -20.55 -5.82
N LEU A 176 -3.58 -19.74 -5.90
CA LEU A 176 -4.29 -19.25 -4.72
C LEU A 176 -4.91 -20.36 -3.90
N ALA A 177 -5.57 -21.32 -4.56
CA ALA A 177 -6.12 -22.49 -3.91
C ALA A 177 -5.01 -23.30 -3.22
N PHE A 178 -3.89 -23.51 -3.90
CA PHE A 178 -2.73 -24.20 -3.35
C PHE A 178 -2.19 -23.51 -2.08
N ILE A 179 -2.02 -22.18 -2.10
CA ILE A 179 -1.54 -21.42 -0.93
C ILE A 179 -2.56 -21.49 0.21
N LYS A 180 -3.86 -21.32 -0.07
CA LYS A 180 -4.91 -21.37 0.96
C LYS A 180 -5.04 -22.76 1.59
N ILE A 181 -5.02 -23.81 0.78
CA ILE A 181 -5.03 -25.20 1.25
C ILE A 181 -3.76 -25.47 2.08
N GLY A 182 -2.59 -25.03 1.63
CA GLY A 182 -1.34 -25.17 2.37
C GLY A 182 -1.36 -24.47 3.74
N CYS A 183 -1.88 -23.24 3.80
CA CYS A 183 -2.07 -22.51 5.06
C CYS A 183 -3.07 -23.21 5.99
N TYR A 184 -4.14 -23.78 5.43
CA TYR A 184 -5.13 -24.57 6.17
C TYR A 184 -4.51 -25.85 6.76
N LEU A 185 -3.77 -26.62 5.95
CA LEU A 185 -3.10 -27.85 6.39
C LEU A 185 -2.04 -27.62 7.48
N ILE A 186 -1.36 -26.48 7.47
CA ILE A 186 -0.32 -26.12 8.44
C ILE A 186 -0.91 -25.41 9.68
N ASN A 187 -2.24 -25.23 9.70
CA ASN A 187 -2.99 -24.56 10.76
C ASN A 187 -2.40 -23.18 11.08
N ILE A 188 -2.31 -22.33 10.05
CA ILE A 188 -1.91 -20.94 10.19
C ILE A 188 -3.19 -20.10 10.33
N THR A 189 -3.50 -19.67 11.54
CA THR A 189 -4.66 -18.82 11.88
C THR A 189 -4.43 -17.35 11.55
N SER A 190 -3.76 -17.05 10.44
CA SER A 190 -3.65 -15.67 9.94
C SER A 190 -4.86 -15.40 9.05
N GLU A 191 -5.73 -14.48 9.45
CA GLU A 191 -6.82 -13.95 8.61
C GLU A 191 -6.23 -13.15 7.45
N THR A 192 -5.76 -13.87 6.44
CA THR A 192 -5.20 -13.26 5.24
C THR A 192 -6.33 -13.00 4.27
N GLN A 193 -6.51 -11.72 3.92
CA GLN A 193 -7.40 -11.34 2.85
C GLN A 193 -6.99 -12.07 1.57
N ILE A 194 -7.94 -12.69 0.88
CA ILE A 194 -7.69 -13.40 -0.38
C ILE A 194 -7.06 -12.44 -1.40
N LEU A 195 -7.47 -11.18 -1.36
CA LEU A 195 -6.97 -10.10 -2.21
C LEU A 195 -5.48 -9.80 -1.98
N ASP A 196 -5.00 -9.88 -0.73
CA ASP A 196 -3.57 -9.71 -0.42
C ASP A 196 -2.74 -10.85 -1.03
N LEU A 197 -3.22 -12.09 -0.92
CA LEU A 197 -2.57 -13.25 -1.53
C LEU A 197 -2.57 -13.17 -3.06
N LEU A 198 -3.70 -12.74 -3.64
CA LEU A 198 -3.85 -12.53 -5.08
C LEU A 198 -2.88 -11.46 -5.58
N ALA A 199 -2.71 -10.38 -4.83
CA ALA A 199 -1.75 -9.36 -5.15
C ALA A 199 -0.31 -9.91 -5.13
N TYR A 200 0.08 -10.61 -4.06
CA TYR A 200 1.41 -11.19 -3.94
C TYR A 200 1.72 -12.22 -5.04
N SER A 201 0.75 -13.05 -5.40
CA SER A 201 0.94 -14.08 -6.43
C SER A 201 1.01 -13.49 -7.84
N GLY A 202 0.30 -12.39 -8.09
CA GLY A 202 0.22 -11.74 -9.40
C GLY A 202 1.42 -10.86 -9.77
N TYR A 203 2.32 -10.51 -8.84
CA TYR A 203 3.54 -9.76 -9.19
C TYR A 203 4.48 -10.49 -10.16
N LYS A 204 4.30 -11.80 -10.35
CA LYS A 204 5.02 -12.59 -11.35
C LYS A 204 4.89 -12.08 -12.79
N PHE A 205 3.76 -11.42 -13.12
CA PHE A 205 3.55 -10.87 -14.45
C PHE A 205 4.61 -9.84 -14.84
N ILE A 206 5.13 -9.07 -13.88
CA ILE A 206 6.20 -8.08 -14.15
C ILE A 206 7.46 -8.77 -14.68
N GLY A 207 7.89 -9.85 -14.03
CA GLY A 207 9.05 -10.62 -14.44
C GLY A 207 8.85 -11.31 -15.81
N ILE A 208 7.64 -11.81 -16.06
CA ILE A 208 7.26 -12.41 -17.35
C ILE A 208 7.31 -11.36 -18.47
N ILE A 209 6.71 -10.19 -18.26
CA ILE A 209 6.70 -9.08 -19.23
C ILE A 209 8.13 -8.68 -19.60
N VAL A 210 9.03 -8.50 -18.62
CA VAL A 210 10.43 -8.15 -18.90
C VAL A 210 11.11 -9.23 -19.74
N THR A 211 10.90 -10.50 -19.41
CA THR A 211 11.47 -11.62 -20.17
C THR A 211 10.96 -11.65 -21.61
N MET A 212 9.68 -11.35 -21.84
CA MET A 212 9.07 -11.29 -23.16
C MET A 212 9.53 -10.08 -23.97
N ILE A 213 9.75 -8.92 -23.34
CA ILE A 213 10.32 -7.75 -24.03
C ILE A 213 11.75 -8.08 -24.48
N VAL A 214 12.55 -8.69 -23.60
CA VAL A 214 13.92 -9.10 -23.94
C VAL A 214 13.92 -10.14 -25.06
N SER A 215 12.94 -11.05 -25.11
CA SER A 215 12.86 -12.04 -26.19
C SER A 215 12.58 -11.46 -27.57
N LEU A 216 12.05 -10.24 -27.67
CA LEU A 216 11.85 -9.55 -28.95
C LEU A 216 13.15 -9.01 -29.55
N ILE A 217 14.18 -8.77 -28.74
CA ILE A 217 15.39 -8.02 -29.15
C ILE A 217 16.66 -8.88 -29.01
N ALA A 218 16.72 -9.76 -28.01
CA ALA A 218 17.93 -10.46 -27.59
C ALA A 218 17.96 -11.94 -28.02
N PRO A 219 19.15 -12.56 -28.14
CA PRO A 219 19.27 -13.98 -28.45
C PRO A 219 18.83 -14.86 -27.28
N PHE A 220 18.51 -16.12 -27.60
CA PHE A 220 17.96 -17.13 -26.66
C PHE A 220 18.68 -17.20 -25.31
N TRP A 221 20.03 -17.17 -25.29
CA TRP A 221 20.81 -17.26 -24.05
C TRP A 221 20.52 -16.11 -23.07
N VAL A 222 20.34 -14.90 -23.58
CA VAL A 222 20.01 -13.71 -22.77
C VAL A 222 18.59 -13.80 -22.25
N VAL A 223 17.66 -14.32 -23.06
CA VAL A 223 16.26 -14.55 -22.65
C VAL A 223 16.20 -15.55 -21.51
N VAL A 224 16.92 -16.67 -21.63
CA VAL A 224 16.98 -17.70 -20.57
C VAL A 224 17.61 -17.15 -19.30
N GLY A 225 18.71 -16.39 -19.40
CA GLY A 225 19.32 -15.73 -18.26
C GLY A 225 18.38 -14.73 -17.56
N THR A 226 17.66 -13.93 -18.35
CA THR A 226 16.65 -12.97 -17.86
C THR A 226 15.48 -13.69 -17.20
N PHE A 227 15.02 -14.80 -17.77
CA PHE A 227 13.96 -15.63 -17.21
C PHE A 227 14.34 -16.15 -15.82
N PHE A 228 15.51 -16.78 -15.68
CA PHE A 228 15.95 -17.30 -14.39
C PHE A 228 16.11 -16.16 -13.37
N TYR A 229 16.70 -15.04 -13.78
CA TYR A 229 16.79 -13.85 -12.92
C TYR A 229 15.42 -13.40 -12.42
N ALA A 230 14.46 -13.21 -13.33
CA ALA A 230 13.10 -12.77 -13.00
C ALA A 230 12.36 -13.78 -12.12
N ALA A 231 12.53 -15.08 -12.38
CA ALA A 231 11.92 -16.15 -11.60
C ALA A 231 12.48 -16.21 -10.16
N PHE A 232 13.80 -16.14 -10.00
CA PHE A 232 14.42 -16.10 -8.67
C PHE A 232 14.12 -14.82 -7.92
N ALA A 233 14.10 -13.66 -8.59
CA ALA A 233 13.71 -12.40 -8.00
C ALA A 233 12.26 -12.47 -7.48
N ASN A 234 11.32 -12.92 -8.31
CA ASN A 234 9.93 -13.04 -7.92
C ASN A 234 9.70 -14.07 -6.78
N GLY A 235 10.36 -15.23 -6.85
CA GLY A 235 10.33 -16.22 -5.77
C GLY A 235 10.87 -15.67 -4.45
N PHE A 236 11.99 -14.94 -4.49
CA PHE A 236 12.56 -14.28 -3.30
C PHE A 236 11.65 -13.18 -2.75
N PHE A 237 11.04 -12.37 -3.62
CA PHE A 237 10.07 -11.35 -3.24
C PHE A 237 8.88 -11.98 -2.50
N LEU A 238 8.34 -13.07 -3.02
CA LEU A 238 7.22 -13.79 -2.42
C LEU A 238 7.60 -14.42 -1.08
N LEU A 239 8.77 -15.06 -0.98
CA LEU A 239 9.30 -15.58 0.28
C LEU A 239 9.38 -14.51 1.36
N ARG A 240 9.93 -13.33 1.01
CA ARG A 240 10.09 -12.23 1.97
C ARG A 240 8.76 -11.59 2.35
N SER A 241 7.83 -11.48 1.40
CA SER A 241 6.51 -10.87 1.61
C SER A 241 5.59 -11.77 2.44
N LEU A 242 5.55 -13.07 2.16
CA LEU A 242 4.71 -14.03 2.89
C LEU A 242 5.31 -14.49 4.22
N ARG A 243 6.62 -14.38 4.42
CA ARG A 243 7.27 -14.77 5.69
C ARG A 243 6.60 -14.12 6.91
N TYR A 244 6.29 -12.83 6.84
CA TYR A 244 5.68 -12.09 7.95
C TYR A 244 4.23 -12.51 8.23
N ILE A 245 3.55 -13.04 7.22
CA ILE A 245 2.18 -13.54 7.32
C ILE A 245 2.17 -14.96 7.92
N VAL A 246 3.11 -15.79 7.49
CA VAL A 246 3.20 -17.21 7.86
C VAL A 246 3.89 -17.42 9.22
N ILE A 247 4.77 -16.51 9.61
CA ILE A 247 5.48 -16.54 10.90
C ILE A 247 5.10 -15.27 11.68
N PRO A 248 4.07 -15.34 12.55
CA PRO A 248 3.83 -14.28 13.51
C PRO A 248 5.03 -14.20 14.47
N ASP A 249 5.56 -13.01 14.68
CA ASP A 249 6.56 -12.76 15.72
C ASP A 249 5.86 -12.81 17.08
N SER A 250 5.67 -14.02 17.62
CA SER A 250 5.12 -14.23 18.96
C SER A 250 6.14 -13.71 19.99
N THR A 251 5.90 -12.53 20.57
CA THR A 251 6.68 -12.00 21.71
C THR A 251 6.49 -12.80 22.98
N THR A 252 5.54 -13.74 22.99
CA THR A 252 5.19 -14.54 24.15
C THR A 252 4.92 -15.97 23.67
N THR A 253 5.60 -16.93 24.28
CA THR A 253 5.44 -18.39 24.16
C THR A 253 6.19 -19.10 23.02
N VAL A 254 6.78 -20.22 23.44
CA VAL A 254 7.66 -21.12 22.70
C VAL A 254 6.89 -21.77 21.56
N ASN A 255 6.95 -21.22 20.35
CA ASN A 255 6.53 -21.97 19.17
C ASN A 255 7.43 -23.22 19.05
N PRO A 256 6.89 -24.46 19.08
CA PRO A 256 7.71 -25.64 18.96
C PRO A 256 8.49 -25.58 17.65
N GLN A 257 9.82 -25.64 17.76
CA GLN A 257 10.80 -25.62 16.65
C GLN A 257 10.40 -26.46 15.41
N PRO A 258 9.75 -27.65 15.51
CA PRO A 258 9.25 -28.37 14.34
C PRO A 258 8.19 -27.63 13.51
N GLN A 259 7.28 -26.85 14.12
CA GLN A 259 6.23 -26.15 13.39
C GLN A 259 6.78 -24.98 12.57
N ARG A 260 7.78 -24.26 13.10
CA ARG A 260 8.50 -23.21 12.38
C ARG A 260 9.25 -23.77 11.16
N LYS A 261 9.90 -24.92 11.30
CA LYS A 261 10.59 -25.60 10.18
C LYS A 261 9.60 -25.98 9.06
N ARG A 262 8.44 -26.56 9.40
CA ARG A 262 7.38 -26.89 8.42
C ARG A 262 6.87 -25.68 7.65
N ARG A 263 6.64 -24.55 8.34
CA ARG A 263 6.20 -23.28 7.74
C ARG A 263 7.24 -22.71 6.77
N ILE A 264 8.52 -22.77 7.12
CA ILE A 264 9.61 -22.35 6.25
C ILE A 264 9.70 -23.26 5.01
N ASN A 265 9.62 -24.58 5.19
CA ASN A 265 9.63 -25.52 4.07
C ASN A 265 8.44 -25.30 3.13
N PHE A 266 7.26 -24.99 3.67
CA PHE A 266 6.09 -24.64 2.88
C PHE A 266 6.32 -23.37 2.05
N LEU A 267 6.89 -22.31 2.63
CA LEU A 267 7.23 -21.10 1.89
C LEU A 267 8.21 -21.39 0.74
N PHE A 268 9.23 -22.22 0.97
CA PHE A 268 10.15 -22.65 -0.10
C PHE A 268 9.42 -23.44 -1.19
N LEU A 269 8.47 -24.29 -0.83
CA LEU A 269 7.67 -25.03 -1.79
C LEU A 269 6.83 -24.08 -2.66
N VAL A 270 6.16 -23.09 -2.07
CA VAL A 270 5.41 -22.07 -2.81
C VAL A 270 6.34 -21.28 -3.75
N ALA A 271 7.54 -20.90 -3.29
CA ALA A 271 8.50 -20.19 -4.12
C ALA A 271 9.02 -21.04 -5.30
N SER A 272 9.26 -22.34 -5.09
CA SER A 272 9.62 -23.27 -6.17
C SER A 272 8.49 -23.46 -7.16
N LEU A 273 7.24 -23.58 -6.67
CA LEU A 273 6.05 -23.64 -7.52
C LEU A 273 5.93 -22.38 -8.38
N GLN A 274 6.28 -21.21 -7.84
CA GLN A 274 6.29 -19.94 -8.57
C GLN A 274 7.13 -20.01 -9.84
N VAL A 275 8.32 -20.59 -9.77
CA VAL A 275 9.25 -20.72 -10.91
C VAL A 275 8.64 -21.63 -11.98
N ILE A 276 8.03 -22.74 -11.58
CA ILE A 276 7.37 -23.68 -12.49
C ILE A 276 6.19 -23.00 -13.19
N LEU A 277 5.36 -22.26 -12.44
CA LEU A 277 4.24 -21.53 -13.01
C LEU A 277 4.70 -20.45 -13.99
N MET A 278 5.75 -19.70 -13.66
CA MET A 278 6.31 -18.70 -14.58
C MET A 278 6.83 -19.32 -15.87
N TYR A 279 7.46 -20.50 -15.79
CA TYR A 279 7.88 -21.25 -16.97
C TYR A 279 6.68 -21.68 -17.83
N LEU A 280 5.61 -22.19 -17.21
CA LEU A 280 4.39 -22.61 -17.91
C LEU A 280 3.67 -21.45 -18.60
N LEU A 281 3.71 -20.23 -18.06
CA LEU A 281 3.08 -19.06 -18.69
C LEU A 281 3.85 -18.51 -19.91
N ILE A 282 5.15 -18.81 -20.04
CA ILE A 282 5.99 -18.30 -21.13
C ILE A 282 6.00 -19.27 -22.33
N LYS A 283 5.82 -20.56 -22.08
CA LYS A 283 5.84 -21.61 -23.09
C LYS A 283 4.64 -21.50 -24.04
#